data_AF-A0A6V8SDN5-F1
#
_entry.id   AF-A0A6V8SDN5-F1
#
_cell.length_a   1.000
_cell.length_b   1.000
_cell.length_c   1.000
_cell.angle_alpha   90.00
_cell.angle_beta   90.00
_cell.angle_gamma   90.00
#
_symmetry.space_group_name_H-M   'P 1'
#
loop_
_entity.id
_entity.type
_entity.pdbx_description
1 polymer ?
#
loop_
_entity_poly.entity_id
_entity_poly.type
_entity_poly.pdbx_seq_one_letter_code
_entity_poly.pdbx_strand_id
1 'polypeptide(L)' 'MRKLNNYLCVGLLINGIWLISSHFNLLPDFIEGLCVGAGLSLILMGLYAENHDISKLKNYKRTLLKKVFRK' A
#
# COMPACT_ATOMS: atom_id res chain seq x y z
N MET A 1 2.31 -8.96 20.47
CA MET A 1 1.97 -8.97 19.04
C MET A 1 2.46 -7.66 18.42
N ARG A 2 3.33 -7.70 17.39
CA ARG A 2 3.77 -6.48 16.67
C ARG A 2 2.52 -5.82 16.10
N LYS A 3 2.36 -4.52 16.37
CA LYS A 3 1.19 -3.74 15.93
C LYS A 3 1.32 -3.60 14.42
N LEU A 4 0.61 -4.43 13.67
CA LEU A 4 0.60 -4.38 12.21
C LEU A 4 0.27 -2.96 11.77
N ASN A 5 1.21 -2.34 11.07
CA ASN A 5 1.02 -1.00 10.54
C ASN A 5 -0.15 -1.03 9.53
N ASN A 6 -1.05 -0.04 9.54
CA ASN A 6 -2.22 -0.04 8.65
C ASN A 6 -1.82 -0.19 7.17
N TYR A 7 -0.63 0.27 6.78
CA TYR A 7 -0.08 0.11 5.43
C TYR A 7 0.21 -1.35 5.07
N LEU A 8 0.78 -2.14 6.00
CA LEU A 8 1.00 -3.56 5.82
C LEU A 8 -0.34 -4.29 5.68
N CYS A 9 -1.31 -3.96 6.55
CA CYS A 9 -2.63 -4.57 6.51
C CYS A 9 -3.35 -4.30 5.18
N VAL A 10 -3.31 -3.05 4.70
CA VAL A 10 -3.91 -2.67 3.40
C VAL A 10 -3.19 -3.34 2.22
N GLY A 11 -1.86 -3.38 2.21
CA GLY A 11 -1.10 -4.07 1.16
C GLY A 11 -1.35 -5.58 1.12
N LEU A 12 -1.53 -6.21 2.28
CA LEU A 12 -1.86 -7.62 2.40
C LEU A 12 -3.30 -7.91 1.94
N LEU A 13 -4.26 -7.05 2.29
CA LEU A 13 -5.64 -7.17 1.83
C LEU A 13 -5.75 -7.03 0.31
N ILE A 14 -5.03 -6.07 -0.28
CA ILE A 14 -5.02 -5.87 -1.75
C ILE A 14 -4.43 -7.09 -2.45
N ASN A 15 -3.33 -7.65 -1.95
CA ASN A 15 -2.76 -8.89 -2.51
C ASN A 15 -3.69 -10.09 -2.32
N GLY A 16 -4.40 -10.19 -1.20
CA GLY A 16 -5.38 -11.25 -0.97
C GLY A 16 -6.57 -11.18 -1.95
N ILE A 17 -7.10 -9.98 -2.17
CA ILE A 17 -8.17 -9.73 -3.15
C ILE A 17 -7.67 -10.02 -4.57
N TRP A 18 -6.42 -9.67 -4.88
CA TRP A 18 -5.79 -10.03 -6.15
C TRP A 18 -5.72 -11.55 -6.33
N LEU A 19 -5.23 -12.29 -5.33
CA LEU A 19 -5.11 -13.75 -5.40
C LEU A 19 -6.47 -14.42 -5.68
N ILE A 20 -7.53 -13.92 -5.06
CA ILE A 20 -8.90 -14.38 -5.30
C ILE A 20 -9.35 -13.99 -6.71
N SER A 21 -9.14 -12.74 -7.13
CA SER A 21 -9.53 -12.26 -8.45
C SER A 21 -8.83 -13.01 -9.59
N SER A 22 -7.55 -13.33 -9.39
CA SER A 22 -6.72 -14.12 -10.31
C SER A 22 -7.28 -15.52 -10.52
N HIS A 23 -7.65 -16.18 -9.43
CA HIS A 23 -8.25 -17.51 -9.48
C HIS A 23 -9.59 -17.53 -10.24
N PHE A 24 -10.35 -16.44 -10.18
CA PHE A 24 -11.64 -16.31 -10.88
C PHE A 24 -11.53 -15.63 -12.25
N ASN A 25 -10.33 -15.26 -12.73
CA ASN A 25 -10.12 -14.49 -13.97
C ASN A 25 -11.05 -13.27 -14.07
N LEU A 26 -11.30 -12.62 -12.93
CA LEU A 26 -12.29 -11.54 -12.82
C LEU A 26 -11.79 -10.23 -13.42
N LEU A 27 -10.47 -10.05 -13.50
CA LEU A 27 -9.82 -8.83 -13.95
C LEU A 27 -8.89 -9.12 -15.13
N PRO A 28 -8.73 -8.15 -16.06
CA PRO A 28 -7.72 -8.24 -17.10
C PRO A 28 -6.31 -8.39 -16.50
N ASP A 29 -5.45 -9.19 -17.14
CA ASP A 29 -4.04 -9.42 -16.74
C ASP A 29 -3.27 -8.13 -16.37
N PHE A 30 -3.55 -7.04 -17.09
CA PHE A 30 -2.93 -5.74 -16.82
C PHE A 30 -3.31 -5.17 -15.44
N ILE A 31 -4.57 -5.30 -15.05
CA ILE A 31 -5.08 -4.78 -13.77
C ILE A 31 -4.62 -5.68 -12.62
N GLU A 32 -4.55 -6.99 -12.86
CA GLU A 32 -3.92 -7.93 -11.94
C GLU A 32 -2.46 -7.57 -11.65
N GLY A 33 -1.64 -7.40 -12.70
CA GLY A 33 -0.24 -7.02 -12.54
C GLY A 33 -0.06 -5.69 -11.80
N LEU A 34 -0.94 -4.71 -12.06
CA LEU A 34 -0.97 -3.45 -11.30
C LEU A 34 -1.34 -3.66 -9.82
N CYS A 35 -2.32 -4.51 -9.53
CA CYS A 35 -2.75 -4.84 -8.17
C CYS A 35 -1.62 -5.53 -7.38
N VAL A 36 -0.92 -6.47 -7.99
CA VAL A 36 0.27 -7.12 -7.41
C VAL A 36 1.33 -6.08 -7.13
N GLY A 37 1.74 -5.32 -8.15
CA GLY A 37 2.81 -4.34 -8.04
C GLY A 37 2.52 -3.29 -6.97
N ALA A 38 1.30 -2.75 -6.95
CA ALA A 38 0.85 -1.78 -5.96
C ALA A 38 0.77 -2.38 -4.55
N GLY A 39 0.22 -3.59 -4.41
CA GLY A 39 0.11 -4.29 -3.13
C GLY A 39 1.49 -4.63 -2.54
N LEU A 40 2.41 -5.12 -3.37
CA LEU A 40 3.78 -5.46 -2.96
C LEU A 40 4.56 -4.19 -2.55
N SER A 41 4.38 -3.09 -3.30
CA SER A 41 4.95 -1.78 -2.96
C SER A 41 4.41 -1.27 -1.62
N LEU A 42 3.12 -1.45 -1.33
CA LEU A 42 2.49 -1.09 -0.06
C LEU A 42 3.01 -1.95 1.11
N ILE A 43 3.24 -3.24 0.89
CA ILE A 43 3.82 -4.15 1.89
C ILE A 43 5.26 -3.72 2.20
N LEU A 44 6.09 -3.50 1.18
CA LEU A 44 7.46 -3.01 1.34
C LEU A 44 7.51 -1.66 2.05
N MET A 45 6.64 -0.74 1.66
CA MET A 45 6.51 0.56 2.30
C MET A 45 6.07 0.44 3.77
N GLY A 46 5.14 -0.47 4.06
CA GLY A 46 4.66 -0.76 5.40
C GLY A 46 5.71 -1.44 6.30
N LEU A 47 6.55 -2.32 5.72
CA LEU A 47 7.66 -2.98 6.40
C LEU A 47 8.80 -2.02 6.71
N TYR A 48 9.14 -1.16 5.74
CA TYR A 48 10.08 -0.05 5.93
C TYR A 48 9.58 0.87 7.04
N ALA A 49 8.28 1.14 7.02
CA ALA A 49 7.63 1.98 8.00
C ALA A 49 7.55 1.36 9.42
N GLU A 50 7.56 0.03 9.54
CA GLU A 50 7.58 -0.64 10.84
C GLU A 50 8.98 -0.64 11.47
N ASN A 51 10.05 -0.68 10.65
CA ASN A 51 11.43 -0.72 11.13
C ASN A 51 12.10 0.66 11.20
N HIS A 52 11.61 1.67 10.47
CA HIS A 52 12.14 3.03 10.47
C HIS A 52 11.08 4.07 10.89
N ASP A 53 11.55 5.15 11.52
CA ASP A 53 10.70 6.26 11.93
C ASP A 53 10.06 6.97 10.72
N ILE A 54 8.83 6.56 10.41
CA ILE A 54 7.99 7.04 9.30
C ILE A 54 7.55 8.49 9.49
N SER A 55 7.81 9.11 10.64
CA SER A 55 7.29 10.43 10.96
C SER A 55 7.73 11.44 9.90
N LYS A 56 8.95 11.31 9.36
CA LYS A 56 9.44 12.13 8.24
C LYS A 56 8.59 11.97 6.97
N LEU A 57 8.28 10.74 6.57
CA LEU A 57 7.52 10.47 5.34
C LEU A 57 6.04 10.85 5.50
N LYS A 58 5.45 10.61 6.68
CA LYS A 58 4.09 11.08 7.03
C LYS A 58 4.01 12.60 7.00
N ASN A 59 5.00 13.30 7.56
CA ASN A 59 5.02 14.76 7.58
C ASN A 59 5.30 15.35 6.18
N TYR A 60 6.12 14.67 5.37
CA TYR A 60 6.35 15.02 3.97
C TYR A 60 5.08 14.86 3.14
N LYS A 61 4.38 13.72 3.25
CA LYS A 61 3.08 13.49 2.58
C LYS A 61 2.05 14.55 3.00
N ARG A 62 1.99 14.91 4.28
CA ARG A 62 1.11 15.97 4.79
C ARG A 62 1.45 17.35 4.23
N THR A 63 2.75 17.65 4.09
CA THR A 63 3.24 18.91 3.50
C THR A 63 2.94 18.98 2.01
N LEU A 64 3.11 17.88 1.27
CA LEU A 64 2.74 17.81 -0.15
C LEU A 64 1.23 17.97 -0.35
N LEU A 65 0.41 17.27 0.44
CA LEU A 65 -1.04 17.44 0.39
C LEU A 65 -1.45 18.88 0.70
N LYS A 66 -0.86 19.53 1.71
CA LYS A 66 -1.09 20.97 1.95
C LYS A 66 -0.69 21.87 0.78
N LYS A 67 0.42 21.54 0.08
CA LYS A 67 0.87 22.28 -1.11
C LYS A 67 -0.10 22.12 -2.30
N VAL A 68 -0.60 20.91 -2.52
CA VAL A 68 -1.49 20.58 -3.64
C VAL A 68 -2.92 21.07 -3.37
N PHE A 69 -3.45 20.79 -2.18
CA PHE A 69 -4.81 21.19 -1.77
C PHE A 69 -4.87 22.63 -1.24
N ARG A 70 -4.01 23.52 -1.74
CA ARG A 70 -3.82 24.92 -1.32
C ARG A 70 -5.15 25.57 -0.91
N LYS A 71 -5.45 25.55 0.38
CA LYS A 71 -6.42 26.38 1.08
C LYS A 71 -5.64 27.13 2.14
#